data_AF-A0A1M3BGX2-F1
#
_entry.id   AF-A0A1M3BGX2-F1
#
_cell.length_a   1.000
_cell.length_b   1.000
_cell.length_c   1.000
_cell.angle_alpha   90.00
_cell.angle_beta   90.00
_cell.angle_gamma   90.00
#
_symmetry.space_group_name_H-M   'P 1'
#
loop_
_entity.id
_entity.type
_entity.pdbx_description
1 polymer ?
#
loop_
_entity_poly.entity_id
_entity_poly.type
_entity_poly.pdbx_seq_one_letter_code
_entity_poly.pdbx_strand_id
1 'polypeptide(L)'
;MHGYEMIKEIEERSEGAWTPSAGSIYPTLQMLEDEGLIRGEDSDGKRRFTLTDAGRAEQEEKSSDVAPWDAVRAGFPTGQLQLRGAIGQLVPAVKTLAQSGTEAQQQQAREILDETRRKLYAILAEDTRQQD
;
A
#
# COMPACT_ATOMS: atom_id res chain seq x y z
N MET A 1 5.98 7.30 -15.20
CA MET A 1 5.30 6.27 -14.39
C MET A 1 3.79 6.42 -14.57
N HIS A 2 3.02 5.33 -14.55
CA HIS A 2 1.55 5.37 -14.57
C HIS A 2 0.99 5.57 -13.15
N GLY A 3 -0.22 6.11 -13.01
CA GLY A 3 -0.81 6.39 -11.69
C GLY A 3 -0.94 5.15 -10.78
N TYR A 4 -1.28 3.99 -11.35
CA TYR A 4 -1.33 2.73 -10.58
C TYR A 4 0.05 2.25 -10.13
N GLU A 5 1.11 2.56 -10.88
CA GLU A 5 2.49 2.23 -10.51
C GLU A 5 2.94 3.12 -9.35
N MET A 6 2.54 4.40 -9.37
CA MET A 6 2.81 5.31 -8.25
C MET A 6 2.12 4.87 -6.96
N ILE A 7 0.87 4.39 -7.03
CA ILE A 7 0.18 3.84 -5.85
C ILE A 7 0.98 2.69 -5.23
N LYS A 8 1.42 1.75 -6.07
CA LYS A 8 2.23 0.60 -5.62
C LYS A 8 3.57 1.04 -5.04
N GLU A 9 4.27 1.93 -5.72
CA GLU A 9 5.56 2.44 -5.27
C GLU A 9 5.45 3.16 -3.91
N ILE A 10 4.38 3.94 -3.70
CA ILE A 10 4.12 4.63 -2.43
C ILE A 10 3.79 3.63 -1.32
N GLU A 11 2.97 2.61 -1.61
CA GLU A 11 2.69 1.52 -0.66
C GLU A 11 3.96 0.78 -0.27
N GLU A 12 4.80 0.43 -1.23
CA GLU A 12 6.05 -0.31 -1.00
C GLU A 12 7.05 0.52 -0.18
N ARG A 13 7.30 1.78 -0.55
CA ARG A 13 8.23 2.67 0.18
C ARG A 13 7.74 3.05 1.57
N SER A 14 6.43 3.06 1.77
CA SER A 14 5.83 3.31 3.08
C SER A 14 5.64 2.04 3.90
N GLU A 15 6.06 0.87 3.41
CA GLU A 15 5.84 -0.43 4.07
C GLU A 15 4.36 -0.67 4.42
N GLY A 16 3.45 -0.21 3.55
CA GLY A 16 2.01 -0.29 3.75
C GLY A 16 1.45 0.70 4.79
N ALA A 17 2.26 1.64 5.27
CA ALA A 17 1.77 2.73 6.13
C ALA A 17 0.81 3.65 5.36
N TRP A 18 1.03 3.82 4.06
CA TRP A 18 0.23 4.67 3.20
C TRP A 18 0.05 4.07 1.80
N THR A 19 -1.21 3.82 1.44
CA THR A 19 -1.60 3.41 0.10
C THR A 19 -2.64 4.41 -0.42
N PRO A 20 -2.25 5.37 -1.29
CA PRO A 20 -3.20 6.33 -1.84
C PRO A 20 -4.23 5.62 -2.72
N SER A 21 -5.47 6.11 -2.69
CA SER A 21 -6.53 5.56 -3.54
C SER A 21 -6.44 6.11 -4.97
N ALA A 22 -7.09 5.45 -5.92
CA ALA A 22 -7.28 6.01 -7.25
C ALA A 22 -7.98 7.39 -7.19
N GLY A 23 -8.98 7.54 -6.32
CA GLY A 23 -9.72 8.79 -6.13
C GLY A 23 -8.89 9.92 -5.51
N SER A 24 -7.72 9.64 -4.93
CA SER A 24 -6.79 10.67 -4.45
C SER A 24 -5.64 10.90 -5.42
N ILE A 25 -5.07 9.84 -6.01
CA ILE A 25 -3.86 9.98 -6.85
C ILE A 25 -4.15 10.72 -8.17
N TYR A 26 -5.26 10.40 -8.85
CA TYR A 26 -5.52 10.96 -10.17
C TYR A 26 -5.90 12.44 -10.13
N PRO A 27 -6.72 12.92 -9.17
CA PRO A 27 -6.93 14.36 -9.01
C PRO A 27 -5.64 15.13 -8.71
N THR A 28 -4.74 14.58 -7.90
CA THR A 28 -3.44 15.20 -7.64
C THR A 28 -2.56 15.24 -8.89
N LEU A 29 -2.52 14.17 -9.68
CA LEU A 29 -1.79 14.17 -10.95
C LEU A 29 -2.35 15.19 -11.94
N GLN A 30 -3.67 15.34 -12.02
CA GLN A 30 -4.29 16.37 -12.85
C GLN A 30 -3.87 17.77 -12.39
N MET A 31 -3.93 18.04 -11.08
CA MET A 31 -3.51 19.31 -10.51
C MET A 31 -2.04 19.64 -10.84
N LEU A 32 -1.14 18.68 -10.67
CA LEU A 32 0.28 18.86 -11.00
C LEU A 32 0.52 19.07 -12.50
N GLU A 33 -0.31 18.48 -13.36
CA GLU A 33 -0.27 18.68 -14.81
C GLU A 33 -0.80 20.09 -15.18
N ASP A 34 -1.88 20.53 -14.55
CA ASP A 34 -2.46 21.87 -14.71
C ASP A 34 -1.48 22.97 -14.24
N GLU A 35 -0.70 22.70 -13.19
CA GLU A 35 0.40 23.56 -12.73
C GLU A 35 1.65 23.49 -13.61
N GLY A 36 1.71 22.57 -14.58
CA GLY A 36 2.84 22.39 -15.49
C GLY A 36 4.07 21.73 -14.85
N LEU A 37 3.92 21.15 -13.66
CA LEU A 37 4.99 20.47 -12.93
C LEU A 37 5.24 19.05 -13.48
N ILE A 38 4.20 18.43 -14.03
CA ILE A 38 4.31 17.16 -14.74
C ILE A 38 3.68 17.25 -16.14
N ARG A 39 4.01 16.29 -16.99
CA ARG A 39 3.37 16.08 -18.30
C ARG A 39 2.82 14.66 -18.37
N GLY A 40 1.57 14.52 -18.81
CA GLY A 40 0.95 13.25 -19.17
C GLY A 40 1.05 12.96 -20.66
N GLU A 41 1.46 11.73 -21.01
CA GLU A 41 1.50 11.23 -22.38
C GLU A 41 0.71 9.92 -22.47
N ASP A 42 -0.24 9.85 -23.42
CA ASP A 42 -1.00 8.63 -23.67
C ASP A 42 -0.21 7.67 -24.56
N SER A 43 -0.04 6.43 -24.09
CA SER A 43 0.70 5.36 -24.76
C SER A 43 0.01 4.05 -24.46
N ASP A 44 -0.41 3.32 -25.51
CA ASP A 44 -1.08 2.02 -25.42
C ASP A 44 -2.31 2.02 -24.48
N GLY A 45 -3.11 3.10 -24.55
CA GLY A 45 -4.32 3.25 -23.72
C GLY A 45 -4.04 3.54 -22.24
N LYS A 46 -2.79 3.87 -21.88
CA LYS A 46 -2.41 4.26 -20.51
C LYS A 46 -1.68 5.59 -20.52
N ARG A 47 -2.05 6.49 -19.59
CA ARG A 47 -1.40 7.79 -19.42
C ARG A 47 -0.16 7.67 -18.54
N ARG A 48 1.00 8.08 -19.06
CA ARG A 48 2.30 8.08 -18.36
C ARG A 48 2.65 9.50 -17.96
N PHE A 49 3.06 9.69 -16.72
CA PHE A 49 3.47 11.00 -16.20
C PHE A 49 4.99 11.09 -16.06
N THR A 50 5.53 12.26 -16.39
CA THR A 50 6.94 12.62 -16.25
C THR A 50 7.08 14.03 -15.67
N LEU A 51 8.14 14.28 -14.89
CA LEU A 51 8.45 15.63 -14.40
C LEU A 51 8.87 16.55 -15.55
N THR A 52 8.36 17.78 -15.56
CA THR A 52 8.89 18.86 -16.39
C THR A 52 10.16 19.45 -15.76
N ASP A 53 10.81 20.39 -16.45
CA ASP A 53 11.92 21.14 -15.87
C ASP A 53 11.47 22.00 -14.69
N ALA A 54 10.26 22.58 -14.77
CA ALA A 54 9.65 23.31 -13.65
C ALA A 54 9.37 22.39 -12.46
N GLY A 55 8.84 21.18 -12.70
CA GLY A 55 8.63 20.20 -11.63
C GLY A 55 9.93 19.70 -10.99
N ARG A 56 11.02 19.58 -11.75
CA ARG A 56 12.35 19.27 -11.18
C ARG A 56 12.85 20.39 -10.28
N ALA A 57 12.76 21.63 -10.72
CA ALA A 57 13.18 22.78 -9.91
C ALA A 57 12.34 22.91 -8.62
N GLU A 58 11.03 22.72 -8.71
CA GLU A 58 10.13 22.76 -7.55
C GLU A 58 10.41 21.61 -6.56
N GLN A 59 10.70 20.40 -7.07
CA GLN A 59 11.10 19.27 -6.25
C GLN A 59 12.44 19.51 -5.54
N GLU A 60 13.40 20.16 -6.19
CA GLU A 60 14.68 20.54 -5.58
C GLU A 60 14.47 21.61 -4.48
N GLU A 61 13.67 22.64 -4.75
CA GLU A 61 13.37 23.72 -3.80
C GLU A 61 12.65 23.20 -2.54
N LYS A 62 11.70 22.27 -2.70
CA LYS A 62 10.91 21.71 -1.61
C LYS A 62 11.47 20.38 -1.07
N SER A 63 12.61 19.92 -1.59
CA SER A 63 13.22 18.69 -1.10
C SER A 63 13.58 18.85 0.37
N SER A 64 13.17 17.87 1.18
CA SER A 64 13.61 17.75 2.55
C SER A 64 14.52 16.53 2.68
N ASP A 65 15.45 16.54 3.63
CA ASP A 65 16.36 15.41 3.86
C ASP A 65 15.61 14.12 4.24
N VAL A 66 14.36 14.24 4.69
CA VAL A 66 13.50 13.11 5.03
C VAL A 66 12.54 12.85 3.88
N ALA A 67 12.51 11.62 3.37
CA ALA A 67 11.54 11.30 2.34
C ALA A 67 10.12 11.28 2.92
N PRO A 68 9.08 11.70 2.18
CA PRO A 68 7.71 11.80 2.70
C PRO A 68 7.17 10.51 3.31
N TRP A 69 7.53 9.35 2.74
CA TRP A 69 7.12 8.04 3.26
C TRP A 69 7.80 7.69 4.59
N ASP A 70 9.01 8.18 4.85
CA ASP A 70 9.70 7.95 6.13
C ASP A 70 9.00 8.72 7.26
N ALA A 71 8.61 9.97 7.00
CA ALA A 71 7.85 10.78 7.93
C ALA A 71 6.49 10.16 8.27
N VAL A 72 5.82 9.59 7.25
CA VAL A 72 4.56 8.86 7.44
C VAL A 72 4.79 7.64 8.33
N ARG A 73 5.80 6.79 8.05
CA ARG A 73 6.10 5.61 8.88
C ARG A 73 6.38 5.98 10.34
N ALA A 74 7.10 7.08 10.59
CA ALA A 74 7.38 7.55 11.94
C ALA A 74 6.12 7.93 12.73
N GLY A 75 5.02 8.30 12.05
CA GLY A 75 3.73 8.62 12.67
C GLY A 75 2.84 7.41 12.99
N PHE A 76 3.18 6.21 12.52
CA PHE A 76 2.42 4.99 12.80
C PHE A 76 3.09 4.14 13.90
N PRO A 77 2.32 3.61 14.87
CA PRO A 77 2.85 2.64 15.83
C PRO A 77 3.44 1.44 15.09
N THR A 78 4.69 1.07 15.39
CA THR A 78 5.45 0.03 14.70
C THR A 78 4.69 -1.30 14.63
N GLY A 79 3.93 -1.66 15.67
CA GLY A 79 3.12 -2.89 15.69
C GLY A 79 1.99 -2.92 14.65
N GLN A 80 1.38 -1.77 14.32
CA GLN A 80 0.30 -1.69 13.34
C GLN A 80 0.83 -1.88 11.91
N LEU A 81 2.03 -1.38 11.61
CA LEU A 81 2.72 -1.59 10.34
C LEU A 81 3.11 -3.06 10.16
N GLN A 82 3.66 -3.69 11.20
CA GLN A 82 4.03 -5.11 11.16
C GLN A 82 2.82 -6.03 10.90
N LEU A 83 1.69 -5.77 11.54
CA LEU A 83 0.46 -6.55 11.31
C LEU A 83 -0.06 -6.39 9.87
N ARG A 84 -0.06 -5.16 9.33
CA ARG A 84 -0.43 -4.91 7.93
C ARG A 84 0.50 -5.63 6.95
N GLY A 85 1.81 -5.56 7.18
CA GLY A 85 2.80 -6.29 6.39
C GLY A 85 2.56 -7.81 6.40
N ALA A 86 2.27 -8.39 7.56
CA ALA A 86 1.95 -9.82 7.68
C ALA A 86 0.70 -10.22 6.88
N ILE A 87 -0.36 -9.39 6.89
CA ILE A 87 -1.55 -9.60 6.06
C ILE A 87 -1.20 -9.51 4.58
N GLY A 88 -0.39 -8.53 4.19
CA GLY A 88 0.07 -8.33 2.82
C GLY A 88 0.84 -9.54 2.27
N GLN A 89 1.61 -10.25 3.10
CA GLN A 89 2.28 -11.50 2.72
C GLN A 89 1.35 -12.71 2.67
N LEU A 90 0.33 -12.74 3.53
CA LEU A 90 -0.63 -13.84 3.62
C LEU A 90 -1.58 -13.90 2.41
N VAL A 91 -2.11 -12.75 1.97
CA VAL A 91 -3.13 -12.68 0.90
C VAL A 91 -2.65 -13.32 -0.42
N PRO A 92 -1.46 -13.02 -0.95
CA PRO A 92 -0.94 -13.66 -2.16
C PRO A 92 -0.80 -15.18 -2.01
N ALA A 93 -0.33 -15.67 -0.85
CA ALA A 93 -0.19 -17.10 -0.60
C ALA A 93 -1.56 -17.82 -0.65
N VAL A 94 -2.58 -17.24 -0.02
CA VAL A 94 -3.95 -17.76 -0.05
C VAL A 94 -4.51 -17.72 -1.48
N LYS A 95 -4.28 -16.64 -2.22
CA LYS A 95 -4.72 -16.51 -3.63
C LYS A 95 -4.08 -17.60 -4.51
N THR A 96 -2.79 -17.87 -4.35
CA THR A 96 -2.08 -18.93 -5.09
C THR A 96 -2.67 -20.31 -4.77
N LEU A 97 -2.94 -20.60 -3.49
CA LEU A 97 -3.59 -21.86 -3.09
C LEU A 97 -4.98 -22.01 -3.69
N ALA A 98 -5.77 -20.94 -3.75
CA ALA A 98 -7.10 -20.95 -4.35
C ALA A 98 -7.06 -21.14 -5.88
N GLN A 99 -6.05 -20.61 -6.56
CA GLN A 99 -5.94 -20.67 -8.03
C GLN A 99 -5.27 -21.95 -8.54
N SER A 100 -4.32 -22.51 -7.79
CA SER A 100 -3.46 -23.60 -8.29
C SER A 100 -3.26 -24.75 -7.30
N GLY A 101 -3.86 -24.69 -6.10
CA GLY A 101 -3.78 -25.77 -5.12
C GLY A 101 -4.72 -26.93 -5.43
N THR A 102 -4.31 -28.14 -5.06
CA THR A 102 -5.18 -29.34 -5.07
C THR A 102 -6.31 -29.21 -4.05
N GLU A 103 -7.37 -30.00 -4.18
CA GLU A 103 -8.48 -30.00 -3.21
C GLU A 103 -8.00 -30.21 -1.77
N ALA A 104 -7.05 -31.13 -1.56
CA ALA A 104 -6.46 -31.38 -0.26
C ALA A 104 -5.69 -30.16 0.29
N GLN A 105 -4.91 -29.47 -0.56
CA GLN A 105 -4.19 -28.25 -0.19
C GLN A 105 -5.15 -27.10 0.13
N GLN A 106 -6.23 -26.96 -0.64
CA GLN A 106 -7.25 -25.94 -0.38
C GLN A 106 -7.99 -26.21 0.94
N GLN A 107 -8.31 -27.47 1.25
CA GLN A 107 -8.94 -27.85 2.49
C GLN A 107 -8.03 -27.56 3.70
N GLN A 108 -6.76 -27.95 3.63
CA GLN A 108 -5.78 -27.66 4.68
C GLN A 108 -5.60 -26.14 4.88
N ALA A 109 -5.58 -25.37 3.80
CA ALA A 109 -5.51 -23.90 3.88
C ALA A 109 -6.71 -23.30 4.60
N ARG A 110 -7.93 -23.79 4.32
CA ARG A 110 -9.16 -23.34 5.00
C ARG A 110 -9.11 -23.61 6.50
N GLU A 111 -8.63 -24.79 6.90
CA GLU A 111 -8.50 -25.15 8.32
C GLU A 111 -7.54 -24.23 9.06
N ILE A 112 -6.37 -23.95 8.46
CA ILE A 112 -5.37 -23.02 9.02
C ILE A 112 -5.96 -21.61 9.15
N LEU A 113 -6.68 -21.12 8.12
CA LEU A 113 -7.29 -19.79 8.15
C LEU A 113 -8.39 -19.69 9.21
N ASP A 114 -9.19 -20.74 9.39
CA ASP A 114 -10.22 -20.79 10.42
C ASP A 114 -9.63 -20.79 11.83
N GLU A 115 -8.58 -21.57 12.07
CA GLU A 115 -7.85 -21.58 13.34
C GLU A 115 -7.24 -20.21 13.62
N THR A 116 -6.57 -19.62 12.61
CA THR A 116 -5.95 -18.29 12.72
C THR A 116 -6.99 -17.23 13.05
N ARG A 117 -8.13 -17.22 12.35
CA ARG A 117 -9.25 -16.30 12.63
C ARG A 117 -9.71 -16.41 14.09
N ARG A 118 -9.91 -17.63 14.60
CA ARG A 118 -10.32 -17.86 15.99
C ARG A 118 -9.29 -17.33 16.98
N LYS A 119 -8.00 -17.59 16.74
CA LYS A 119 -6.91 -17.10 17.60
C LYS A 119 -6.82 -15.58 17.62
N LEU A 120 -6.97 -14.91 16.47
CA LEU A 120 -6.97 -13.45 16.40
C LEU A 120 -8.12 -12.82 17.18
N TYR A 121 -9.33 -13.38 17.09
CA TYR A 121 -10.46 -12.92 17.90
C TYR A 121 -10.28 -13.21 19.39
N ALA A 122 -9.63 -14.31 19.76
CA ALA A 122 -9.33 -14.63 21.15
C ALA A 122 -8.42 -13.57 21.81
N ILE A 123 -7.42 -13.06 21.08
CA ILE A 123 -6.53 -11.97 21.54
C ILE A 123 -7.35 -10.73 21.91
N LEU A 124 -8.30 -10.33 21.04
CA LEU A 124 -9.18 -9.18 21.31
C LEU A 124 -10.08 -9.40 22.54
N ALA A 125 -10.48 -10.64 22.80
CA ALA A 125 -11.33 -11.02 23.92
C ALA A 125 -10.56 -11.28 25.24
N GLU A 126 -9.24 -11.40 25.20
CA GLU A 126 -8.37 -11.48 26.38
C GLU A 126 -8.01 -10.08 26.90
N ASP A 127 -7.83 -9.11 26.00
CA ASP A 127 -7.57 -7.70 26.34
C ASP A 127 -8.73 -7.06 27.12
N THR A 128 -9.97 -7.47 26.82
CA THR A 128 -11.17 -6.98 27.53
C THR A 128 -11.26 -7.48 28.97
N ARG A 129 -10.53 -8.56 29.32
CA ARG A 129 -10.55 -9.18 30.66
C ARG A 129 -9.45 -8.66 31.60
N GLN A 130 -8.49 -7.88 31.08
CA GLN A 130 -7.38 -7.32 31.88
C GLN A 130 -7.60 -5.85 32.26
N GLN A 131 -8.73 -5.24 31.85
CA GLN A 131 -9.09 -3.85 32.16
C GLN A 131 -10.14 -3.70 33.28
N ASP A 132 -10.55 -4.81 33.91
CA ASP A 132 -11.41 -4.86 35.11
C ASP A 132 -10.58 -5.25 36.36
#